data_AF-A0AAW1P370-F1
#
_entry.id   AF-A0AAW1P370-F1
#
_cell.length_a   1.000
_cell.length_b   1.000
_cell.length_c   1.000
_cell.angle_alpha   90.00
_cell.angle_beta   90.00
_cell.angle_gamma   90.00
#
_symmetry.space_group_name_H-M   'P 1'
#
loop_
_entity.id
_entity.type
_entity.pdbx_description
1 polymer ?
#
loop_
_entity_poly.entity_id
_entity_poly.type
_entity_poly.pdbx_seq_one_letter_code
_entity_poly.pdbx_strand_id
1 'polypeptide(L)'
;MKTNVLVQKVELGKVKRTTFQHPAEDKIFGITRAVDAEGAREVSMIWREHQPNPDDKPGPDFRAMNKLAATSGLTDSHDQRTFREHHSVTLKTGHAVSHPAPLLPSDRNRDFVYGRPSTYKTMEEIRVVGRENPNMKQLMQGAYTWEWMKMNQDRAERSGAGLVHRDPARPTKASLGHSSHAAVMARAPSADKSTFKLSKFKQAKSKIDNKRV
;
A
#
# COMPACT_ATOMS: atom_id res chain seq x y z
N MET A 1 23.72 12.76 50.49
CA MET A 1 25.13 12.83 50.09
C MET A 1 25.26 12.30 48.66
N LYS A 2 25.82 13.09 47.73
CA LYS A 2 26.13 12.66 46.35
C LYS A 2 27.35 11.75 46.39
N THR A 3 27.16 10.43 46.35
CA THR A 3 28.26 9.47 46.32
C THR A 3 28.82 9.35 44.90
N ASN A 4 30.14 9.49 44.76
CA ASN A 4 30.85 9.37 43.49
C ASN A 4 30.71 7.94 42.93
N VAL A 5 30.13 7.81 41.72
CA VAL A 5 29.81 6.54 41.04
C VAL A 5 31.05 5.66 40.83
N LEU A 6 32.24 6.26 40.77
CA LEU A 6 33.49 5.55 40.49
C LEU A 6 34.09 4.81 41.69
N VAL A 7 33.57 5.05 42.92
CA VAL A 7 34.16 4.51 44.17
C VAL A 7 33.38 3.29 44.68
N GLN A 8 32.31 2.87 44.01
CA GLN A 8 31.44 1.81 44.50
C GLN A 8 32.08 0.43 44.30
N LYS A 9 32.44 -0.24 45.41
CA LYS A 9 32.88 -1.63 45.41
C LYS A 9 31.70 -2.55 45.08
N VAL A 10 31.91 -3.51 44.17
CA VAL A 10 30.90 -4.50 43.78
C VAL A 10 30.93 -5.64 44.78
N GLU A 11 29.82 -5.89 45.46
CA GLU A 11 29.62 -7.08 46.30
C GLU A 11 29.17 -8.24 45.39
N LEU A 12 29.85 -9.40 45.47
CA LEU A 12 29.49 -10.60 44.71
C LEU A 12 28.09 -11.09 45.13
N GLY A 13 27.22 -11.36 44.15
CA GLY A 13 25.87 -11.88 44.38
C GLY A 13 24.80 -10.83 44.71
N LYS A 14 25.13 -9.54 44.75
CA LYS A 14 24.15 -8.46 44.97
C LYS A 14 24.06 -7.51 43.78
N VAL A 15 22.87 -6.96 43.56
CA VAL A 15 22.66 -5.92 42.56
C VAL A 15 23.43 -4.66 42.98
N LYS A 16 24.04 -3.97 42.00
CA LYS A 16 24.74 -2.71 42.24
C LYS A 16 23.76 -1.70 42.87
N ARG A 17 24.13 -1.16 44.04
CA ARG A 17 23.34 -0.12 44.73
C ARG A 17 23.17 1.10 43.82
N THR A 18 21.97 1.67 43.80
CA THR A 18 21.65 2.88 43.03
C THR A 18 22.43 4.08 43.57
N THR A 19 23.17 4.77 42.70
CA THR A 19 24.02 5.92 43.06
C THR A 19 23.33 7.26 42.83
N PHE A 20 22.21 7.26 42.12
CA PHE A 20 21.37 8.44 41.90
C PHE A 20 20.18 8.42 42.85
N GLN A 21 19.63 9.61 43.12
CA GLN A 21 18.44 9.75 43.95
C GLN A 21 17.24 9.17 43.19
N HIS A 22 16.91 7.94 43.52
CA HIS A 22 15.75 7.28 42.98
C HIS A 22 14.48 7.87 43.63
N PRO A 23 13.40 8.07 42.86
CA PRO A 23 12.09 8.39 43.43
C PRO A 23 11.67 7.38 44.51
N ALA A 24 10.71 7.76 45.37
CA ALA A 24 10.17 6.89 46.42
C ALA A 24 9.76 5.51 45.87
N GLU A 25 9.88 4.47 46.71
CA GLU A 25 9.67 3.06 46.32
C GLU A 25 8.27 2.79 45.73
N ASP A 26 7.28 3.64 46.06
CA ASP A 26 5.92 3.56 45.54
C ASP A 26 5.75 4.10 44.11
N LYS A 27 6.79 4.71 43.53
CA LYS A 27 6.70 5.24 42.17
C LYS A 27 6.81 4.10 41.16
N ILE A 28 5.71 3.83 40.46
CA ILE A 28 5.68 2.92 39.32
C ILE A 28 6.42 3.59 38.14
N PHE A 29 7.41 2.90 37.60
CA PHE A 29 8.12 3.33 36.40
C PHE A 29 7.44 2.78 35.15
N GLY A 30 7.39 3.60 34.10
CA GLY A 30 6.73 3.29 32.84
C GLY A 30 5.58 4.23 32.55
N ILE A 31 5.08 4.18 31.32
CA ILE A 31 3.86 4.89 30.92
C ILE A 31 2.72 3.90 31.07
N THR A 32 1.81 4.17 32.00
CA THR A 32 0.55 3.44 32.07
C THR A 32 -0.22 3.72 30.78
N ARG A 33 -0.47 2.68 29.98
CA ARG A 33 -1.36 2.82 28.83
C ARG A 33 -2.76 3.03 29.36
N ALA A 34 -3.40 4.11 28.94
CA ALA A 34 -4.83 4.26 29.15
C ALA A 34 -5.53 3.07 28.47
N VAL A 35 -6.43 2.42 29.19
CA VAL A 35 -7.29 1.39 28.60
C VAL A 35 -8.24 2.13 27.67
N ASP A 36 -8.29 1.71 26.40
CA ASP A 36 -9.23 2.28 25.43
C ASP A 36 -10.66 2.11 25.96
N ALA A 37 -11.48 3.15 25.80
CA ALA A 37 -12.87 3.12 26.26
C ALA A 37 -13.75 2.14 25.45
N GLU A 38 -13.25 1.70 24.30
CA GLU A 38 -13.93 0.80 23.37
C GLU A 38 -13.32 -0.60 23.45
N GLY A 39 -14.16 -1.62 23.61
CA GLY A 39 -13.75 -3.02 23.57
C GLY A 39 -13.80 -3.59 22.15
N ALA A 40 -13.19 -4.78 21.98
CA ALA A 40 -13.17 -5.46 20.68
C ALA A 40 -14.57 -5.79 20.13
N ARG A 41 -15.58 -5.92 21.02
CA ARG A 41 -16.97 -6.14 20.64
C ARG A 41 -17.57 -4.92 19.96
N GLU A 42 -17.36 -3.74 20.52
CA GLU A 42 -17.86 -2.48 20.01
C GLU A 42 -17.22 -2.17 18.65
N VAL A 43 -15.92 -2.41 18.51
CA VAL A 43 -15.16 -2.17 17.27
C VAL A 43 -15.53 -3.14 16.16
N SER A 44 -15.84 -4.40 16.46
CA SER A 44 -16.16 -5.42 15.45
C SER A 44 -17.62 -5.38 14.97
N MET A 45 -18.56 -4.94 15.81
CA MET A 45 -19.99 -4.97 15.50
C MET A 45 -20.51 -3.68 14.85
N ILE A 46 -19.76 -2.58 14.94
CA ILE A 46 -20.16 -1.30 14.35
C ILE A 46 -19.40 -1.11 13.03
N TRP A 47 -20.08 -1.38 11.92
CA TRP A 47 -19.56 -0.99 10.61
C TRP A 47 -19.77 0.52 10.43
N ARG A 48 -18.77 1.31 10.81
CA ARG A 48 -18.76 2.76 10.61
C ARG A 48 -18.01 3.08 9.32
N GLU A 49 -18.66 3.78 8.42
CA GLU A 49 -17.98 4.31 7.24
C GLU A 49 -16.93 5.35 7.64
N HIS A 50 -15.83 5.39 6.90
CA HIS A 50 -14.75 6.35 7.12
C HIS A 50 -15.28 7.78 6.93
N GLN A 51 -15.41 8.52 8.02
CA GLN A 51 -15.73 9.95 7.98
C GLN A 51 -14.44 10.74 7.84
N PRO A 52 -14.18 11.41 6.70
CA PRO A 52 -13.01 12.25 6.56
C PRO A 52 -13.09 13.39 7.57
N ASN A 53 -11.94 13.74 8.15
CA ASN A 53 -11.85 14.86 9.09
C ASN A 53 -12.17 16.18 8.33
N PRO A 54 -13.22 16.93 8.73
CA PRO A 54 -13.59 18.17 8.06
C PRO A 54 -12.51 19.26 8.16
N ASP A 55 -11.64 19.18 9.17
CA ASP A 55 -10.55 20.13 9.40
C ASP A 55 -9.22 19.69 8.76
N ASP A 56 -9.21 18.61 7.98
CA ASP A 56 -7.99 18.12 7.34
C ASP A 56 -7.53 19.09 6.25
N LYS A 57 -6.43 19.80 6.52
CA LYS A 57 -5.86 20.76 5.58
C LYS A 57 -4.95 20.01 4.60
N PRO A 58 -5.06 20.28 3.30
CA PRO A 58 -4.16 19.65 2.33
C PRO A 58 -2.71 19.96 2.67
N GLY A 59 -1.88 18.92 2.65
CA GLY A 59 -0.44 19.06 2.81
C GLY A 59 0.20 19.92 1.71
N PRO A 60 1.42 20.44 1.95
CA PRO A 60 2.15 21.22 0.96
C PRO A 60 2.55 20.38 -0.28
N ASP A 61 2.37 20.96 -1.47
CA ASP A 61 2.80 20.38 -2.74
C ASP A 61 4.23 20.84 -3.10
N PHE A 62 5.21 20.10 -2.57
CA PHE A 62 6.62 20.39 -2.85
C PHE A 62 6.99 20.27 -4.32
N ARG A 63 6.27 19.48 -5.11
CA ARG A 63 6.56 19.30 -6.54
C ARG A 63 6.18 20.56 -7.31
N ALA A 64 5.00 21.12 -7.02
CA ALA A 64 4.57 22.39 -7.61
C ALA A 64 5.50 23.54 -7.18
N MET A 65 5.86 23.60 -5.89
CA MET A 65 6.80 24.60 -5.38
C MET A 65 8.17 24.52 -6.05
N ASN A 66 8.74 23.31 -6.22
CA ASN A 66 10.03 23.14 -6.88
C ASN A 66 9.99 23.51 -8.36
N LYS A 67 8.87 23.22 -9.03
CA LYS A 67 8.67 23.64 -10.42
C LYS A 67 8.63 25.17 -10.53
N LEU A 68 7.97 25.84 -9.60
CA LEU A 68 7.95 27.31 -9.54
C LEU A 68 9.34 27.86 -9.24
N ALA A 69 10.06 27.31 -8.27
CA ALA A 69 11.42 27.71 -7.94
C ALA A 69 12.36 27.60 -9.16
N ALA A 70 12.28 26.49 -9.88
CA ALA A 70 13.05 26.28 -11.11
C ALA A 70 12.65 27.27 -12.23
N THR A 71 11.36 27.63 -12.32
CA THR A 71 10.88 28.63 -13.28
C THR A 71 11.40 30.03 -12.94
N SER A 72 11.56 30.33 -11.65
CA SER A 72 12.17 31.57 -11.15
C SER A 72 13.71 31.57 -11.23
N GLY A 73 14.32 30.51 -11.77
CA GLY A 73 15.78 30.40 -11.93
C GLY A 73 16.55 29.90 -10.71
N LEU A 74 15.87 29.44 -9.64
CA LEU A 74 16.49 28.93 -8.42
C LEU A 74 16.83 27.45 -8.59
N THR A 75 18.11 27.15 -8.81
CA THR A 75 18.60 25.78 -9.03
C THR A 75 19.27 25.18 -7.80
N ASP A 76 19.67 25.99 -6.82
CA ASP A 76 20.29 25.52 -5.59
C ASP A 76 19.27 25.02 -4.55
N SER A 77 19.70 24.02 -3.78
CA SER A 77 18.89 23.34 -2.77
C SER A 77 18.55 24.24 -1.58
N HIS A 78 19.47 25.12 -1.17
CA HIS A 78 19.24 26.07 -0.08
C HIS A 78 18.18 27.10 -0.47
N ASP A 79 18.31 27.64 -1.68
CA ASP A 79 17.41 28.63 -2.24
C ASP A 79 16.00 28.07 -2.49
N GLN A 80 15.91 26.80 -2.93
CA GLN A 80 14.62 26.11 -3.05
C GLN A 80 13.93 25.93 -1.70
N ARG A 81 14.69 25.73 -0.61
CA ARG A 81 14.11 25.65 0.74
C ARG A 81 13.53 26.99 1.17
N THR A 82 14.29 28.08 1.04
CA THR A 82 13.80 29.43 1.35
C THR A 82 12.61 29.80 0.48
N PHE A 83 12.61 29.40 -0.80
CA PHE A 83 11.50 29.64 -1.71
C PHE A 83 10.21 28.94 -1.24
N ARG A 84 10.29 27.71 -0.72
CA ARG A 84 9.12 26.97 -0.18
C ARG A 84 8.52 27.62 1.06
N GLU A 85 9.32 28.31 1.87
CA GLU A 85 8.86 29.01 3.08
C GLU A 85 8.01 30.24 2.70
N HIS A 86 8.36 30.93 1.61
CA HIS A 86 7.65 32.12 1.15
C HIS A 86 6.53 31.85 0.13
N HIS A 87 6.62 30.76 -0.63
CA HIS A 87 5.67 30.44 -1.71
C HIS A 87 4.97 29.10 -1.44
N SER A 88 4.05 29.12 -0.47
CA SER A 88 3.31 27.92 -0.10
C SER A 88 2.26 27.54 -1.14
N VAL A 89 2.43 26.36 -1.75
CA VAL A 89 1.43 25.74 -2.63
C VAL A 89 0.93 24.48 -1.93
N THR A 90 -0.38 24.34 -1.81
CA THR A 90 -1.01 23.16 -1.22
C THR A 90 -1.40 22.16 -2.30
N LEU A 91 -1.41 20.88 -1.94
CA LEU A 91 -1.98 19.84 -2.79
C LEU A 91 -3.43 20.16 -3.08
N LYS A 92 -3.87 19.86 -4.31
CA LYS A 92 -5.29 19.87 -4.62
C LYS A 92 -5.91 18.72 -3.85
N THR A 93 -6.58 19.02 -2.75
CA THR A 93 -7.50 18.08 -2.12
C THR A 93 -8.58 17.81 -3.14
N GLY A 94 -8.64 16.57 -3.65
CA GLY A 94 -9.90 16.11 -4.20
C GLY A 94 -10.91 16.26 -3.07
N HIS A 95 -12.05 16.91 -3.32
CA HIS A 95 -13.18 16.66 -2.45
C HIS A 95 -13.35 15.14 -2.49
N ALA A 96 -13.09 14.45 -1.38
CA ALA A 96 -13.73 13.19 -1.15
C ALA A 96 -15.19 13.58 -1.20
N VAL A 97 -15.81 13.44 -2.37
CA VAL A 97 -17.20 13.78 -2.55
C VAL A 97 -17.86 12.77 -1.65
N SER A 98 -18.20 13.21 -0.44
CA SER A 98 -19.15 12.53 0.41
C SER A 98 -20.44 12.66 -0.37
N HIS A 99 -20.59 11.78 -1.35
CA HIS A 99 -21.85 11.59 -1.99
C HIS A 99 -22.76 11.19 -0.83
N PRO A 100 -23.83 11.96 -0.57
CA PRO A 100 -24.80 11.50 0.40
C PRO A 100 -25.18 10.08 0.00
N ALA A 101 -25.28 9.18 0.99
CA ALA A 101 -25.67 7.81 0.74
C ALA A 101 -26.88 7.82 -0.22
N PRO A 102 -26.81 7.07 -1.33
CA PRO A 102 -27.87 7.13 -2.33
C PRO A 102 -29.18 6.79 -1.64
N LEU A 103 -30.19 7.65 -1.83
CA LEU A 103 -31.51 7.42 -1.25
C LEU A 103 -32.04 6.07 -1.74
N LEU A 104 -32.17 5.15 -0.81
CA LEU A 104 -32.70 3.83 -1.09
C LEU A 104 -34.22 3.93 -1.26
N PRO A 105 -34.85 3.09 -2.10
CA PRO A 105 -36.31 3.04 -2.20
C PRO A 105 -37.02 2.83 -0.85
N SER A 106 -36.38 2.07 0.05
CA SER A 106 -36.84 1.86 1.44
C SER A 106 -36.86 3.12 2.30
N ASP A 107 -36.02 4.12 1.99
CA ASP A 107 -35.97 5.36 2.76
C ASP A 107 -37.20 6.25 2.46
N ARG A 108 -37.77 6.12 1.25
CA ARG A 108 -38.99 6.82 0.84
C ARG A 108 -40.27 6.09 1.23
N ASN A 109 -40.25 4.76 1.19
CA ASN A 109 -41.38 3.92 1.59
C ASN A 109 -40.89 2.80 2.50
N ARG A 110 -41.26 2.84 3.79
CA ARG A 110 -40.85 1.82 4.77
C ARG A 110 -41.41 0.43 4.47
N ASP A 111 -42.49 0.33 3.70
CA ASP A 111 -43.08 -0.94 3.29
C ASP A 111 -42.45 -1.49 2.00
N PHE A 112 -41.46 -0.79 1.43
CA PHE A 112 -40.73 -1.27 0.27
C PHE A 112 -39.87 -2.49 0.66
N VAL A 113 -40.24 -3.65 0.14
CA VAL A 113 -39.50 -4.89 0.33
C VAL A 113 -38.54 -5.10 -0.84
N TYR A 114 -37.26 -5.35 -0.51
CA TYR A 114 -36.26 -5.73 -1.50
C TYR A 114 -36.43 -7.17 -1.95
N GLY A 115 -36.16 -7.40 -3.24
CA GLY A 115 -36.27 -8.70 -3.88
C GLY A 115 -37.48 -8.81 -4.80
N ARG A 116 -37.56 -9.93 -5.52
CA ARG A 116 -38.73 -10.26 -6.34
C ARG A 116 -39.42 -11.48 -5.75
N PRO A 117 -40.76 -11.50 -5.70
CA PRO A 117 -41.47 -12.71 -5.30
C PRO A 117 -41.14 -13.84 -6.29
N SER A 118 -40.73 -14.99 -5.77
CA SER A 118 -40.36 -16.17 -6.56
C SER A 118 -41.53 -16.79 -7.34
N THR A 119 -42.75 -16.31 -7.09
CA THR A 119 -44.00 -16.78 -7.70
C THR A 119 -44.24 -16.21 -9.10
N TYR A 120 -43.63 -15.08 -9.46
CA TYR A 120 -43.86 -14.46 -10.76
C TYR A 120 -42.55 -14.15 -11.49
N LYS A 121 -42.35 -14.78 -12.64
CA LYS A 121 -41.25 -14.48 -13.56
C LYS A 121 -41.74 -13.57 -14.68
N THR A 122 -40.91 -12.62 -15.07
CA THR A 122 -41.17 -11.79 -16.25
C THR A 122 -41.00 -12.59 -17.54
N MET A 123 -41.65 -12.18 -18.64
CA MET A 123 -41.54 -12.88 -19.93
C MET A 123 -40.10 -12.91 -20.47
N GLU A 124 -39.31 -11.87 -20.21
CA GLU A 124 -37.89 -11.83 -20.57
C GLU A 124 -37.07 -12.85 -19.79
N GLU A 125 -37.36 -13.01 -18.50
CA GLU A 125 -36.71 -13.99 -17.63
C GLU A 125 -37.09 -15.43 -18.02
N ILE A 126 -38.35 -15.66 -18.39
CA ILE A 126 -38.82 -16.94 -18.95
C ILE A 126 -38.10 -17.26 -20.26
N ARG A 127 -37.86 -16.26 -21.12
CA ARG A 127 -37.14 -16.44 -22.39
C ARG A 127 -35.69 -16.87 -22.15
N VAL A 128 -35.03 -16.33 -21.14
CA VAL A 128 -33.60 -16.57 -20.86
C VAL A 128 -33.37 -17.82 -20.01
N VAL A 129 -34.15 -18.00 -18.94
CA VAL A 129 -33.91 -19.02 -17.90
C VAL A 129 -34.89 -20.20 -18.02
N GLY A 130 -35.97 -20.03 -18.79
CA GLY A 130 -37.04 -21.00 -18.91
C GLY A 130 -38.19 -20.76 -17.93
N ARG A 131 -39.33 -21.36 -18.24
CA ARG A 131 -40.59 -21.20 -17.49
C ARG A 131 -40.52 -21.83 -16.11
N GLU A 132 -39.84 -22.96 -15.99
CA GLU A 132 -39.74 -23.72 -14.75
C GLU A 132 -38.60 -23.20 -13.87
N ASN A 133 -38.79 -23.27 -12.55
CA ASN A 133 -37.68 -23.08 -11.62
C ASN A 133 -36.83 -24.36 -11.62
N PRO A 134 -35.49 -24.25 -11.63
CA PRO A 134 -34.65 -25.43 -11.51
C PRO A 134 -35.03 -26.18 -10.23
N ASN A 135 -35.18 -27.49 -10.33
CA ASN A 135 -35.53 -28.30 -9.17
C ASN A 135 -34.40 -28.21 -8.15
N MET A 136 -34.65 -27.54 -7.02
CA MET A 136 -33.62 -27.29 -6.00
C MET A 136 -32.98 -28.59 -5.50
N LYS A 137 -33.74 -29.68 -5.47
CA LYS A 137 -33.23 -31.01 -5.12
C LYS A 137 -32.15 -31.47 -6.10
N GLN A 138 -32.37 -31.32 -7.40
CA GLN A 138 -31.39 -31.69 -8.43
C GLN A 138 -30.15 -30.79 -8.39
N LEU A 139 -30.33 -29.50 -8.08
CA LEU A 139 -29.22 -28.58 -7.88
C LEU A 139 -28.34 -28.99 -6.69
N MET A 140 -28.95 -29.29 -5.53
CA MET A 140 -28.23 -29.72 -4.35
C MET A 140 -27.56 -31.10 -4.52
N GLN A 141 -28.15 -31.97 -5.34
CA GLN A 141 -27.60 -33.28 -5.68
C GLN A 141 -26.52 -33.24 -6.76
N GLY A 142 -26.21 -32.06 -7.32
CA GLY A 142 -25.16 -31.90 -8.31
C GLY A 142 -25.50 -32.46 -9.70
N ALA A 143 -26.79 -32.60 -10.03
CA ALA A 143 -27.24 -33.15 -11.32
C ALA A 143 -26.70 -32.36 -12.54
N TYR A 144 -26.42 -31.07 -12.37
CA TYR A 144 -25.94 -30.17 -13.43
C TYR A 144 -24.40 -29.98 -13.45
N THR A 145 -23.66 -30.72 -12.63
CA THR A 145 -22.20 -30.57 -12.51
C THR A 145 -21.47 -30.86 -13.82
N TRP A 146 -21.88 -31.92 -14.53
CA TRP A 146 -21.31 -32.30 -15.83
C TRP A 146 -21.58 -31.27 -16.93
N GLU A 147 -22.81 -30.74 -16.98
CA GLU A 147 -23.17 -29.68 -17.94
C GLU A 147 -22.37 -28.40 -17.68
N TRP A 148 -22.19 -28.02 -16.41
CA TRP A 148 -21.38 -26.87 -16.03
C TRP A 148 -19.91 -27.04 -16.41
N MET A 149 -19.31 -28.21 -16.15
CA MET A 149 -17.93 -28.51 -16.56
C MET A 149 -17.76 -28.43 -18.07
N LYS A 150 -18.70 -29.00 -18.84
CA LYS A 150 -18.71 -28.92 -20.31
C LYS A 150 -18.83 -27.48 -20.80
N MET A 151 -19.73 -26.69 -20.23
CA MET A 151 -19.92 -25.29 -20.61
C MET A 151 -18.68 -24.43 -20.33
N ASN A 152 -17.94 -24.74 -19.24
CA ASN A 152 -16.67 -24.07 -18.94
C ASN A 152 -15.54 -24.50 -19.86
N GLN A 153 -15.49 -25.78 -20.27
CA GLN A 153 -14.56 -26.24 -21.29
C GLN A 153 -14.83 -25.54 -22.62
N ASP A 154 -16.08 -25.52 -23.09
CA ASP A 154 -16.48 -24.79 -24.30
C ASP A 154 -16.15 -23.30 -24.21
N ARG A 155 -16.34 -22.68 -23.03
CA ARG A 155 -15.98 -21.27 -22.80
C ARG A 155 -14.47 -21.07 -22.84
N ALA A 156 -13.68 -21.96 -22.24
CA ALA A 156 -12.23 -21.91 -22.27
C ALA A 156 -11.69 -22.11 -23.69
N GLU A 157 -12.28 -23.01 -24.47
CA GLU A 157 -11.96 -23.20 -25.89
C GLU A 157 -12.29 -21.95 -26.71
N ARG A 158 -13.46 -21.34 -26.51
CA ARG A 158 -13.85 -20.08 -27.18
C ARG A 158 -12.97 -18.90 -26.76
N SER A 159 -12.61 -18.83 -25.48
CA SER A 159 -11.76 -17.76 -24.94
C SER A 159 -10.29 -17.94 -25.30
N GLY A 160 -9.83 -19.20 -25.46
CA GLY A 160 -8.49 -19.55 -25.95
C GLY A 160 -8.36 -19.38 -27.47
N ALA A 161 -9.44 -19.61 -28.23
CA ALA A 161 -9.50 -19.34 -29.67
C ALA A 161 -9.58 -17.83 -29.99
N GLY A 162 -10.08 -17.03 -29.05
CA GLY A 162 -10.02 -15.57 -29.10
C GLY A 162 -8.74 -15.04 -28.48
N LEU A 163 -7.59 -15.23 -29.15
CA LEU A 163 -6.44 -14.34 -28.96
C LEU A 163 -6.95 -12.92 -29.24
N VAL A 164 -7.31 -12.21 -28.17
CA VAL A 164 -7.45 -10.76 -28.19
C VAL A 164 -6.24 -10.27 -28.96
N HIS A 165 -6.47 -9.59 -30.08
CA HIS A 165 -5.42 -8.92 -30.83
C HIS A 165 -4.73 -7.97 -29.85
N ARG A 166 -3.67 -8.44 -29.20
CA ARG A 166 -2.88 -7.63 -28.28
C ARG A 166 -2.03 -6.79 -29.20
N ASP A 167 -2.49 -5.59 -29.48
CA ASP A 167 -1.65 -4.55 -30.08
C ASP A 167 -0.35 -4.52 -29.27
N PRO A 168 0.81 -4.83 -29.88
CA PRO A 168 2.06 -4.81 -29.16
C PRO A 168 2.26 -3.40 -28.60
N ALA A 169 2.56 -3.30 -27.31
CA ALA A 169 2.74 -2.02 -26.65
C ALA A 169 3.78 -1.19 -27.42
N ARG A 170 3.38 0.00 -27.88
CA ARG A 170 4.28 0.90 -28.62
C ARG A 170 5.46 1.28 -27.71
N PRO A 171 6.71 1.02 -28.11
CA PRO A 171 7.85 1.34 -27.27
C PRO A 171 7.98 2.86 -27.10
N THR A 172 8.25 3.31 -25.88
CA THR A 172 8.51 4.73 -25.59
C THR A 172 9.91 5.12 -26.06
N LYS A 173 10.16 6.41 -26.29
CA LYS A 173 11.51 6.93 -26.61
C LYS A 173 12.55 6.53 -25.56
N ALA A 174 12.15 6.48 -24.29
CA ALA A 174 12.99 6.01 -23.19
C ALA A 174 13.32 4.52 -23.32
N SER A 175 12.32 3.67 -23.63
CA SER A 175 12.53 2.23 -23.86
C SER A 175 13.51 1.97 -25.00
N LEU A 176 13.37 2.68 -26.12
CA LEU A 176 14.29 2.58 -27.26
C LEU A 176 15.72 3.05 -26.91
N GLY A 177 15.84 4.12 -26.11
CA GLY A 177 17.14 4.60 -25.61
C GLY A 177 17.82 3.61 -24.66
N HIS A 178 17.06 2.98 -23.77
CA HIS A 178 17.60 1.94 -22.88
C HIS A 178 18.00 0.68 -23.64
N SER A 179 17.20 0.24 -24.63
CA SER A 179 17.52 -0.95 -25.43
C SER A 179 18.75 -0.73 -26.32
N SER A 180 18.89 0.46 -26.92
CA SER A 180 20.05 0.78 -27.74
C SER A 180 21.32 0.88 -26.90
N HIS A 181 21.25 1.50 -25.72
CA HIS A 181 22.39 1.57 -24.81
C HIS A 181 22.77 0.20 -24.24
N ALA A 182 21.79 -0.64 -23.90
CA ALA A 182 22.02 -2.02 -23.48
C ALA A 182 22.68 -2.86 -24.57
N ALA A 183 22.27 -2.71 -25.84
CA ALA A 183 22.89 -3.40 -26.96
C ALA A 183 24.34 -2.94 -27.20
N VAL A 184 24.63 -1.65 -27.02
CA VAL A 184 26.00 -1.11 -27.08
C VAL A 184 26.84 -1.65 -25.93
N MET A 185 26.31 -1.68 -24.70
CA MET A 185 27.00 -2.22 -23.53
C MET A 185 27.23 -3.73 -23.59
N ALA A 186 26.31 -4.48 -24.22
CA ALA A 186 26.47 -5.91 -24.45
C ALA A 186 27.53 -6.23 -25.52
N ARG A 187 27.77 -5.31 -26.47
CA ARG A 187 28.81 -5.43 -27.50
C ARG A 187 30.16 -4.88 -27.08
N ALA A 188 30.19 -4.03 -26.06
CA ALA A 188 31.44 -3.53 -25.50
C ALA A 188 32.23 -4.71 -24.89
N PRO A 189 33.56 -4.80 -25.13
CA PRO A 189 34.37 -5.78 -24.44
C PRO A 189 34.18 -5.58 -22.93
N SER A 190 33.97 -6.67 -22.19
CA SER A 190 33.78 -6.59 -20.75
C SER A 190 34.99 -5.92 -20.14
N ALA A 191 34.87 -4.64 -19.78
CA ALA A 191 35.90 -3.96 -19.02
C ALA A 191 36.14 -4.80 -17.77
N ASP A 192 37.40 -5.19 -17.54
CA ASP A 192 37.79 -5.91 -16.34
C ASP A 192 37.19 -5.18 -15.16
N LYS A 193 36.22 -5.82 -14.50
CA LYS A 193 35.53 -5.26 -13.34
C LYS A 193 36.56 -5.21 -12.22
N SER A 194 37.40 -4.18 -12.21
CA SER A 194 38.29 -3.90 -11.10
C SER A 194 37.41 -3.76 -9.88
N THR A 195 37.58 -4.65 -8.90
CA THR A 195 36.85 -4.62 -7.64
C THR A 195 36.92 -3.20 -7.10
N PHE A 196 35.75 -2.62 -6.76
CA PHE A 196 35.67 -1.25 -6.28
C PHE A 196 36.69 -1.01 -5.17
N LYS A 197 37.66 -0.13 -5.43
CA LYS A 197 38.70 0.26 -4.48
C LYS A 197 38.61 1.76 -4.28
N LEU A 198 38.35 2.16 -3.04
CA LEU A 198 38.34 3.57 -2.64
C LEU A 198 39.69 4.23 -3.01
N SER A 199 39.65 5.50 -3.42
CA SER A 199 40.82 6.24 -3.91
C SER A 199 42.02 6.17 -2.95
N LYS A 200 41.75 6.29 -1.66
CA LYS A 200 42.74 6.22 -0.57
C LYS A 200 43.47 4.88 -0.49
N PHE A 201 42.88 3.80 -0.99
CA PHE A 201 43.45 2.47 -0.90
C PHE A 201 44.03 1.96 -2.22
N LYS A 202 44.00 2.75 -3.30
CA LYS A 202 44.53 2.32 -4.61
C LYS A 202 45.96 1.78 -4.52
N GLN A 203 46.84 2.45 -3.77
CA GLN A 203 48.25 2.08 -3.61
C GLN A 203 48.52 1.02 -2.53
N ALA A 204 47.55 0.67 -1.69
CA ALA A 204 47.74 -0.35 -0.67
C ALA A 204 47.80 -1.75 -1.30
N LYS A 205 48.91 -2.48 -1.11
CA LYS A 205 49.07 -3.87 -1.57
C LYS A 205 48.14 -4.79 -0.75
N SER A 206 47.30 -5.57 -1.42
CA SER A 206 46.48 -6.58 -0.74
C SER A 206 47.39 -7.71 -0.26
N LYS A 207 47.20 -8.15 0.99
CA LYS A 207 47.93 -9.29 1.58
C LYS A 207 47.31 -10.65 1.22
N ILE A 208 46.19 -10.65 0.52
CA ILE A 208 45.44 -11.85 0.13
C ILE A 208 45.51 -11.94 -1.40
N ASP A 209 45.95 -13.09 -1.91
CA ASP A 209 46.00 -13.37 -3.35
C ASP A 209 44.59 -13.75 -3.83
N ASN A 210 43.92 -12.82 -4.51
CA ASN A 210 42.57 -13.02 -5.05
C ASN A 210 42.61 -13.71 -6.42
N LYS A 211 43.50 -14.68 -6.61
CA LYS A 211 43.42 -15.60 -7.75
C LYS A 211 42.33 -16.62 -7.44
N ARG A 212 41.19 -16.45 -8.10
CA ARG A 212 40.06 -17.39 -8.05
C ARG A 212 40.51 -18.78 -8.51
N VAL A 213 40.15 -19.80 -7.73
CA VAL A 213 39.87 -21.16 -8.22
C VAL A 213 38.68 -21.09 -9.18
#